data_AF-A0AAU9TIL9-F1
#
_entry.id   AF-A0AAU9TIL9-F1
#
_cell.length_a   1.000
_cell.length_b   1.000
_cell.length_c   1.000
_cell.angle_alpha   90.00
_cell.angle_beta   90.00
_cell.angle_gamma   90.00
#
_symmetry.space_group_name_H-M   'P 1'
#
loop_
_entity.id
_entity.type
_entity.pdbx_description
1 polymer ?
#
loop_
_entity_poly.entity_id
_entity_poly.type
_entity_poly.pdbx_seq_one_letter_code
_entity_poly.pdbx_strand_id
1 'polypeptide(L)' 'MFSDEAHFHLSGFVNKQNCRIWANENPRVIVEKLMHPQRVTVWCGLWAGGVIGPYFFENEFGQAVTVNGVRYREMISDFL' A
#
# COMPACT_ATOMS: atom_id res chain seq x y z
N MET A 1 -10.15 19.10 3.23
CA MET A 1 -10.25 17.64 3.05
C MET A 1 -8.91 17.18 2.53
N PHE A 2 -8.27 16.24 3.22
CA PHE A 2 -7.01 15.61 2.81
C PHE A 2 -7.32 14.25 2.21
N SER A 3 -6.47 13.73 1.34
CA SER A 3 -6.57 12.37 0.83
C SER A 3 -5.22 11.89 0.35
N ASP A 4 -4.99 10.58 0.41
CA ASP A 4 -3.75 9.97 -0.08
C ASP A 4 -3.97 8.48 -0.39
N GLU A 5 -3.01 7.90 -1.12
CA GLU A 5 -2.93 6.49 -1.41
C GLU A 5 -1.80 5.82 -0.64
N ALA A 6 -2.07 4.63 -0.12
CA ALA A 6 -1.07 3.82 0.57
C ALA A 6 -1.04 2.39 0.04
N HIS A 7 0.16 1.81 -0.01
CA HIS A 7 0.36 0.39 -0.28
C HIS A 7 0.54 -0.40 1.01
N PHE A 8 -0.22 -1.49 1.16
CA PHE A 8 -0.06 -2.44 2.26
C PHE A 8 0.32 -3.80 1.71
N HIS A 9 1.44 -4.36 2.20
CA HIS A 9 1.89 -5.69 1.79
C HIS A 9 1.25 -6.76 2.68
N LEU A 10 0.63 -7.77 2.06
CA LEU A 10 -0.06 -8.84 2.78
C LEU A 10 0.89 -9.87 3.40
N SER A 11 2.14 -9.91 2.93
CA SER A 11 3.16 -10.87 3.36
C SER A 11 3.99 -10.40 4.56
N GLY A 12 3.59 -9.32 5.26
CA GLY A 12 4.41 -8.71 6.33
C GLY A 12 5.75 -8.16 5.83
N PHE A 13 5.83 -7.81 4.54
CA PHE A 13 7.06 -7.33 3.92
C PHE A 13 7.50 -6.02 4.57
N VAL A 14 8.70 -6.03 5.16
CA VAL A 14 9.37 -4.83 5.68
C VAL A 14 10.32 -4.31 4.61
N ASN A 15 10.20 -3.03 4.24
CA ASN A 15 11.14 -2.38 3.32
C ASN A 15 12.58 -2.52 3.84
N LYS A 16 13.57 -2.73 2.94
CA LYS A 16 14.98 -2.87 3.31
C LYS A 16 15.49 -1.66 4.12
N GLN A 17 15.04 -0.45 3.78
CA GLN A 17 15.43 0.77 4.50
C GLN A 17 14.94 0.78 5.95
N ASN A 18 13.82 0.11 6.23
CA ASN A 18 13.23 -0.02 7.56
C ASN A 18 13.69 -1.29 8.29
N CYS A 19 14.49 -2.14 7.65
CA CYS A 19 14.96 -3.41 8.20
C CYS A 19 16.37 -3.23 8.77
N ARG A 20 16.47 -3.00 10.09
CA ARG A 20 17.74 -2.89 10.81
C ARG A 20 18.02 -4.20 11.54
N ILE A 21 19.14 -4.86 11.21
CA ILE A 21 19.61 -6.07 11.89
C ILE A 21 20.69 -5.63 12.88
N TRP A 22 20.53 -6.00 14.15
CA TRP A 22 21.50 -5.71 15.21
C TRP A 22 22.24 -6.98 15.60
N ALA A 23 23.56 -6.89 15.71
CA ALA A 23 24.44 -7.96 16.17
C ALA A 23 25.73 -7.34 16.74
N ASN A 24 26.42 -8.05 17.63
CA ASN A 24 27.68 -7.59 18.22
C ASN A 24 28.82 -7.51 17.18
N GLU A 25 28.73 -8.30 16.11
CA GLU A 25 29.65 -8.29 14.97
C GLU A 25 28.84 -8.22 13.66
N ASN A 26 29.46 -7.77 12.56
CA ASN A 26 28.77 -7.65 11.27
C ASN A 26 28.23 -9.02 10.82
N PRO A 27 26.90 -9.20 10.77
CA PRO A 27 26.32 -10.53 10.62
C PRO A 27 26.30 -11.01 9.16
N ARG A 28 26.77 -10.20 8.19
CA ARG A 28 26.83 -10.51 6.75
C ARG A 28 25.52 -11.09 6.19
N VAL A 29 24.39 -10.69 6.76
CA VAL A 29 23.08 -11.27 6.42
C VAL A 29 22.62 -10.79 5.06
N ILE A 30 22.30 -11.74 4.19
CA ILE A 30 21.59 -11.52 2.94
C ILE A 30 20.13 -11.95 3.18
N VAL A 31 19.22 -10.98 3.19
CA VAL A 31 17.78 -11.27 3.26
C VAL A 31 17.23 -11.20 1.85
N GLU A 32 17.01 -12.36 1.24
CA GLU A 32 16.31 -12.47 -0.04
C GLU A 32 14.84 -12.12 0.17
N LYS A 33 14.29 -11.32 -0.74
CA LYS A 33 12.87 -10.95 -0.72
C LYS A 33 12.29 -11.03 -2.12
N LEU A 34 11.03 -11.43 -2.20
CA LEU A 34 10.25 -11.37 -3.43
C LEU A 34 10.20 -9.93 -3.94
N MET A 35 10.53 -9.74 -5.22
CA MET A 35 10.54 -8.42 -5.87
C MET A 35 9.13 -7.81 -5.96
N HIS A 36 8.09 -8.66 -5.98
CA HIS A 36 6.69 -8.25 -6.06
C HIS A 36 5.85 -9.02 -5.03
N PRO A 37 5.94 -8.68 -3.73
CA PRO A 37 5.05 -9.23 -2.73
C PRO A 37 3.61 -8.78 -3.03
N GLN A 38 2.64 -9.66 -2.79
CA GLN A 38 1.23 -9.30 -2.92
C GLN A 38 0.94 -8.11 -2.00
N ARG A 39 0.33 -7.08 -2.58
CA ARG A 39 0.00 -5.81 -1.92
C ARG A 39 -1.42 -5.42 -2.26
N VAL A 40 -2.00 -4.56 -1.43
CA VAL A 40 -3.23 -3.81 -1.70
C VAL A 40 -2.92 -2.33 -1.78
N THR A 41 -3.60 -1.61 -2.66
CA THR A 41 -3.50 -0.15 -2.76
C THR A 41 -4.81 0.44 -2.31
N VAL A 42 -4.76 1.30 -1.31
CA VAL A 42 -5.94 1.88 -0.68
C VAL A 42 -5.88 3.39 -0.81
N TRP A 43 -7.01 4.00 -1.16
CA TRP A 43 -7.22 5.43 -1.01
C TRP A 43 -8.08 5.71 0.22
N CYS A 44 -7.69 6.72 0.98
CA CYS A 44 -8.50 7.27 2.07
C CYS A 44 -8.47 8.80 2.05
N GLY A 45 -9.62 9.40 2.31
CA GLY A 45 -9.80 10.81 2.62
C GLY A 45 -9.93 11.07 4.12
N LEU A 46 -9.56 12.27 4.56
CA LEU A 46 -9.71 12.77 5.91
C LEU A 46 -10.32 14.17 5.88
N TRP A 47 -11.31 14.41 6.73
CA TRP A 47 -11.89 15.73 6.93
C TRP A 47 -12.27 15.95 8.40
N ALA A 48 -12.73 17.15 8.73
CA ALA A 48 -13.00 17.54 10.13
C ALA A 48 -14.01 16.63 10.84
N GLY A 49 -14.92 15.99 10.10
CA GLY A 49 -15.92 15.06 10.65
C GLY A 49 -15.52 13.60 10.61
N GLY A 50 -14.33 13.24 10.11
CA GLY A 50 -13.84 11.85 10.14
C GLY A 50 -13.07 11.40 8.90
N VAL A 51 -13.08 10.09 8.68
CA VAL A 51 -12.41 9.40 7.57
C VAL A 51 -13.42 9.12 6.46
N ILE A 52 -13.01 9.32 5.21
CA ILE A 52 -13.73 8.91 4.00
C ILE A 52 -12.92 7.77 3.37
N GLY A 53 -13.56 6.68 2.98
CA GLY A 53 -12.85 5.45 2.57
C GLY A 53 -13.06 4.30 3.57
N PRO A 54 -12.29 3.20 3.47
CA PRO A 54 -11.23 2.91 2.48
C PRO A 54 -11.77 2.52 1.10
N TYR A 55 -11.12 3.00 0.03
CA TYR A 55 -11.35 2.51 -1.32
C TYR A 55 -10.18 1.62 -1.77
N PHE A 56 -10.47 0.37 -2.13
CA PHE A 56 -9.48 -0.60 -2.58
C PHE A 56 -9.37 -0.61 -4.10
N PHE A 57 -8.18 -0.36 -4.63
CA PHE A 57 -7.92 -0.54 -6.06
C PHE A 57 -7.63 -2.01 -6.35
N GLU A 58 -8.68 -2.79 -6.59
CA GLU A 58 -8.61 -4.22 -6.84
C GLU A 58 -9.39 -4.62 -8.10
N ASN A 59 -9.05 -5.76 -8.70
CA ASN A 59 -9.83 -6.37 -9.77
C ASN A 59 -10.91 -7.31 -9.20
N GLU A 60 -11.71 -7.92 -10.08
CA GLU A 60 -12.77 -8.88 -9.71
C GLU A 60 -12.26 -10.09 -8.91
N PHE A 61 -10.96 -10.37 -8.94
CA PHE A 61 -10.30 -11.45 -8.21
C PHE A 61 -9.65 -10.97 -6.90
N GLY A 62 -9.90 -9.73 -6.46
CA GLY A 62 -9.32 -9.16 -5.23
C GLY A 62 -7.82 -8.89 -5.33
N GLN A 63 -7.26 -8.81 -6.54
CA GLN A 63 -5.84 -8.49 -6.75
C GLN A 63 -5.67 -7.00 -6.97
N ALA A 64 -4.68 -6.40 -6.31
CA ALA A 64 -4.44 -4.98 -6.46
C ALA A 64 -4.05 -4.60 -7.88
N VAL A 65 -4.66 -3.51 -8.34
CA VAL A 65 -4.41 -2.93 -9.65
C VAL A 65 -3.64 -1.63 -9.53
N THR A 66 -2.86 -1.31 -10.57
CA THR A 66 -2.15 -0.03 -10.65
C THR A 66 -3.15 1.13 -10.71
N VAL A 67 -2.98 2.10 -9.83
CA VAL A 67 -3.74 3.35 -9.86
C VAL A 67 -3.31 4.15 -11.09
N ASN A 68 -4.28 4.55 -11.90
CA ASN A 68 -4.06 5.40 -13.07
C ASN A 68 -5.15 6.49 -13.10
N GLY A 69 -4.99 7.48 -13.96
CA GLY A 69 -5.90 8.63 -13.99
C GLY A 69 -7.37 8.28 -14.29
N VAL A 70 -7.63 7.20 -15.05
CA VAL A 70 -9.00 6.74 -15.34
C VAL A 70 -9.63 6.13 -14.10
N ARG A 71 -8.95 5.16 -13.48
CA ARG A 71 -9.41 4.50 -12.24
C ARG A 71 -9.55 5.47 -11.07
N TYR A 72 -8.67 6.46 -11.00
CA TYR A 72 -8.74 7.50 -9.99
C TYR A 72 -9.96 8.42 -10.21
N ARG A 73 -10.27 8.75 -11.47
CA ARG A 73 -11.47 9.52 -11.81
C ARG A 73 -12.75 8.73 -11.56
N GLU A 74 -12.78 7.45 -11.90
CA GLU A 74 -13.89 6.53 -11.60
C GLU A 74 -14.13 6.49 -10.08
N MET A 75 -13.07 6.30 -9.28
CA MET A 75 -13.16 6.36 -7.82
C MET A 75 -13.77 7.70 -7.34
N ILE A 76 -13.31 8.85 -7.85
CA ILE A 76 -13.87 10.16 -7.45
C ILE A 76 -15.34 10.30 -7.85
N SER A 77 -15.76 9.70 -8.96
CA SER A 77 -17.10 9.92 -9.52
C SER A 77 -18.13 8.96 -8.94
N ASP A 78 -17.73 7.72 -8.67
CA ASP A 78 -18.62 6.61 -8.30
C ASP A 78 -18.58 6.29 -6.81
N PHE A 79 -17.49 6.63 -6.11
CA PHE A 79 -17.30 6.32 -4.69
C PHE A 79 -17.35 7.53 -3.76
N LEU A 80 -16.81 8.68 -4.17
CA LEU A 80 -16.78 9.92 -3.37
C LEU A 80 -18.04 10.78 -3.57
#